data_AF-A0AAR5Q6W1-F1
#
_entry.id   AF-A0AAR5Q6W1-F1
#
_cell.length_a   1.000
_cell.length_b   1.000
_cell.length_c   1.000
_cell.angle_alpha   90.00
_cell.angle_beta   90.00
_cell.angle_gamma   90.00
#
_symmetry.space_group_name_H-M   'P 1'
#
loop_
_entity.id
_entity.type
_entity.pdbx_description
1 polymer ?
#
loop_
_entity_poly.entity_id
_entity_poly.type
_entity_poly.pdbx_seq_one_letter_code
_entity_poly.pdbx_strand_id
1 'polypeptide(L)'
;MFDKAEQRASELETNLSLLEVWKKRGDDLLYSMIPKPVAEKLRAGNSPLSTCQTFDSVSVMFCELVGFNSSTVEDAMELVSTMNAVFSCFDSLMDTFNLYKVNLPDL
;
A
#
# COMPACT_ATOMS: atom_id res chain seq x y z
N MET A 1 -20.71 -33.67 -26.14
CA MET A 1 -19.24 -33.52 -25.95
C MET A 1 -18.81 -32.05 -25.98
N PHE A 2 -19.38 -31.21 -26.85
CA PHE A 2 -19.05 -29.78 -26.95
C PHE A 2 -19.42 -28.95 -25.70
N ASP A 3 -20.59 -29.17 -25.08
CA ASP A 3 -20.99 -28.46 -23.84
C ASP A 3 -19.97 -28.57 -22.70
N LYS A 4 -19.35 -29.75 -22.54
CA LYS A 4 -18.37 -29.98 -21.45
C LYS A 4 -17.05 -29.26 -21.71
N ALA A 5 -16.68 -29.04 -22.97
CA ALA A 5 -15.48 -28.31 -23.33
C ALA A 5 -15.70 -26.80 -23.19
N GLU A 6 -16.87 -26.31 -23.59
CA GLU A 6 -17.28 -24.92 -23.46
C GLU A 6 -17.42 -24.51 -21.98
N GLN A 7 -18.03 -25.35 -21.15
CA GLN A 7 -18.14 -25.10 -19.71
C GLN A 7 -16.75 -25.04 -19.04
N ARG A 8 -15.82 -25.93 -19.39
CA ARG A 8 -14.44 -25.90 -18.88
C ARG A 8 -13.67 -24.66 -19.34
N ALA A 9 -13.89 -24.19 -20.57
CA ALA A 9 -13.27 -22.98 -21.08
C ALA A 9 -13.74 -21.75 -20.30
N SER A 10 -15.06 -21.65 -20.04
CA SER A 10 -15.64 -20.60 -19.21
C SER A 10 -15.15 -20.66 -17.75
N GLU A 11 -15.02 -21.86 -17.18
CA GLU A 11 -14.40 -22.07 -15.87
C GLU A 11 -12.92 -21.68 -15.85
N LEU A 12 -12.17 -21.90 -16.93
CA LEU A 12 -10.78 -21.46 -17.03
C LEU A 12 -10.68 -19.92 -17.09
N GLU A 13 -11.50 -19.26 -17.90
CA GLU A 13 -11.49 -17.79 -18.00
C GLU A 13 -11.85 -17.12 -16.67
N THR A 14 -12.87 -17.65 -15.98
CA THR A 14 -13.24 -17.15 -14.65
C THR A 14 -12.13 -17.37 -13.63
N ASN A 15 -11.46 -18.52 -13.63
CA ASN A 15 -10.30 -18.74 -12.76
C ASN A 15 -9.11 -17.83 -13.10
N LEU A 16 -8.81 -17.62 -14.39
CA LEU A 16 -7.72 -16.74 -14.82
C LEU A 16 -7.98 -15.29 -14.40
N SER A 17 -9.19 -14.78 -14.62
CA SER A 17 -9.56 -13.43 -14.18
C SER A 17 -9.49 -13.29 -12.65
N LEU A 18 -9.92 -14.31 -11.89
CA LEU A 18 -9.81 -14.32 -10.44
C LEU A 18 -8.34 -14.28 -10.01
N LEU A 19 -7.48 -15.09 -10.63
CA LEU A 19 -6.03 -15.11 -10.37
C LEU A 19 -5.39 -13.76 -10.62
N GLU A 20 -5.76 -13.06 -11.70
CA GLU A 20 -5.27 -11.71 -11.99
C GLU A 20 -5.69 -10.70 -10.91
N VAL A 21 -6.95 -10.76 -10.44
CA VAL A 21 -7.43 -9.90 -9.35
C VAL A 21 -6.66 -10.14 -8.06
N TRP A 22 -6.45 -11.40 -7.68
CA TRP A 22 -5.69 -11.75 -6.47
C TRP A 22 -4.23 -11.34 -6.58
N LYS A 23 -3.61 -11.54 -7.74
CA LYS A 23 -2.24 -11.10 -8.01
C LYS A 23 -2.12 -9.59 -7.89
N LYS A 24 -3.03 -8.84 -8.49
CA LYS A 24 -3.05 -7.37 -8.42
C LYS A 24 -3.19 -6.87 -6.98
N ARG A 25 -4.11 -7.45 -6.19
CA ARG A 25 -4.27 -7.10 -4.77
C ARG A 25 -3.00 -7.37 -3.96
N GLY A 26 -2.31 -8.48 -4.24
CA GLY A 26 -1.02 -8.79 -3.61
C GLY A 26 0.06 -7.78 -3.97
N ASP A 27 0.15 -7.40 -5.24
CA ASP A 27 1.09 -6.38 -5.72
C ASP A 27 0.79 -5.00 -5.08
N ASP A 28 -0.47 -4.58 -5.04
CA ASP A 28 -0.89 -3.31 -4.43
C ASP A 28 -0.52 -3.24 -2.94
N LEU A 29 -0.68 -4.35 -2.21
CA LEU A 29 -0.27 -4.45 -0.81
C LEU A 29 1.25 -4.41 -0.64
N LEU A 30 2.00 -5.07 -1.51
CA LEU A 30 3.46 -5.05 -1.44
C LEU A 30 4.01 -3.63 -1.66
N TYR A 31 3.45 -2.91 -2.64
CA TYR A 31 3.87 -1.55 -2.97
C TYR A 31 3.40 -0.50 -1.95
N SER A 32 2.38 -0.79 -1.14
CA SER A 32 1.98 0.11 -0.05
C SER A 32 2.91 0.01 1.17
N MET A 33 3.61 -1.11 1.34
CA MET A 33 4.56 -1.31 2.44
C MET A 33 5.99 -0.88 2.08
N ILE A 34 6.43 -1.11 0.84
CA ILE A 34 7.82 -0.93 0.41
C ILE A 34 7.85 -0.14 -0.90
N PRO A 35 8.84 0.77 -1.12
CA PRO A 35 8.92 1.53 -2.37
C PRO A 35 8.94 0.59 -3.59
N LYS A 36 8.15 0.91 -4.63
CA LYS A 36 8.09 0.13 -5.89
C LYS A 36 9.47 -0.31 -6.43
N PRO A 37 10.50 0.57 -6.50
CA PRO A 37 11.82 0.17 -7.02
C PRO A 37 12.52 -0.91 -6.17
N VAL A 38 12.26 -0.94 -4.86
CA VAL A 38 12.82 -1.95 -3.95
C VAL A 38 12.02 -3.25 -4.07
N ALA A 39 10.69 -3.16 -4.11
CA ALA A 39 9.81 -4.31 -4.29
C ALA A 39 10.08 -5.07 -5.60
N GLU A 40 10.31 -4.36 -6.70
CA GLU A 40 10.67 -4.97 -7.99
C GLU A 40 12.00 -5.73 -7.95
N LYS A 41 13.02 -5.16 -7.29
CA LYS A 41 14.32 -5.81 -7.10
C LYS A 41 14.19 -7.08 -6.25
N LEU A 42 13.42 -7.03 -5.17
CA LEU A 42 13.15 -8.19 -4.33
C LEU A 42 12.40 -9.29 -5.11
N ARG A 43 11.40 -8.92 -5.91
CA ARG A 43 10.65 -9.86 -6.77
C ARG A 43 11.52 -10.51 -7.84
N ALA A 44 12.54 -9.80 -8.33
CA ALA A 44 13.53 -10.34 -9.27
C ALA A 44 14.49 -11.37 -8.62
N GLY A 45 14.39 -11.61 -7.31
CA GLY A 45 15.23 -12.56 -6.57
C GLY A 45 16.51 -11.94 -6.02
N ASN A 46 16.65 -10.61 -6.04
CA ASN A 46 17.82 -9.95 -5.45
C ASN A 46 17.81 -10.10 -3.93
N SER A 47 19.00 -10.19 -3.33
CA SER A 47 19.13 -10.26 -1.88
C SER A 47 18.70 -8.93 -1.23
N PRO A 48 18.08 -8.94 -0.04
CA PRO A 48 17.66 -7.71 0.64
C PRO A 48 18.79 -6.69 0.80
N LEU A 49 19.99 -7.17 1.15
CA LEU A 49 21.21 -6.35 1.28
C LEU A 49 21.59 -5.62 -0.02
N SER A 50 21.40 -6.27 -1.17
CA SER A 50 21.70 -5.65 -2.48
C SER A 50 20.68 -4.59 -2.90
N THR A 51 19.51 -4.55 -2.23
CA THR A 51 18.47 -3.55 -2.52
C THR A 51 18.64 -2.25 -1.72
N CYS A 52 19.49 -2.25 -0.70
CA CYS A 52 19.86 -1.06 0.07
C CYS A 52 20.52 -0.02 -0.84
N GLN A 53 20.09 1.23 -0.71
CA GLN A 53 20.60 2.36 -1.48
C GLN A 53 21.09 3.45 -0.54
N THR A 54 22.23 4.03 -0.87
CA THR A 54 22.74 5.24 -0.23
C THR A 54 22.36 6.43 -1.11
N PHE A 55 21.93 7.51 -0.48
CA PHE A 55 21.54 8.74 -1.15
C PHE A 55 22.46 9.86 -0.67
N ASP A 56 23.00 10.65 -1.61
CA ASP A 56 23.93 11.75 -1.28
C ASP A 56 23.22 12.92 -0.57
N SER A 57 21.91 13.08 -0.80
CA SER A 57 21.09 14.12 -0.17
C SER A 57 19.65 13.61 -0.01
N VAL A 58 19.11 13.72 1.20
CA VAL A 58 17.73 13.35 1.54
C VAL A 58 17.09 14.42 2.41
N SER A 59 15.78 14.61 2.25
CA SER A 59 14.95 15.45 3.12
C SER A 59 13.95 14.57 3.85
N VAL A 60 13.87 14.71 5.17
CA VAL A 60 12.94 13.95 6.03
C VAL A 60 11.97 14.92 6.67
N MET A 61 10.68 14.59 6.66
CA MET A 61 9.61 15.38 7.29
C MET A 61 8.96 14.54 8.39
N PHE A 62 8.88 15.10 9.60
CA PHE A 62 8.10 14.54 10.69
C PHE A 62 6.79 15.31 10.81
N CYS A 63 5.68 14.59 10.93
CA CYS A 63 4.36 15.15 11.16
C CYS A 63 3.74 14.42 12.34
N GLU A 64 3.45 15.17 13.40
CA GLU A 64 2.74 14.68 14.58
C GLU A 64 1.48 15.52 14.75
N LEU A 65 0.37 14.86 15.02
CA LEU A 65 -0.88 15.53 15.36
C LEU A 65 -0.97 15.65 16.88
N VAL A 66 -1.00 16.88 17.38
CA VAL A 66 -1.05 17.18 18.82
C VAL A 66 -2.43 17.66 19.24
N GLY A 67 -2.78 17.47 20.52
CA GLY A 67 -3.93 18.15 21.13
C GLY A 67 -5.25 17.38 21.10
N PHE A 68 -5.19 16.05 21.06
CA PHE A 68 -6.39 15.23 21.05
C PHE A 68 -6.74 14.70 22.44
N ASN A 69 -7.79 15.25 23.05
CA ASN A 69 -8.36 14.75 24.29
C ASN A 69 -9.81 14.34 24.01
N SER A 70 -10.07 13.05 23.82
CA SER A 70 -11.43 12.53 23.72
C SER A 70 -11.95 12.18 25.12
N SER A 71 -13.06 12.77 25.54
CA SER A 71 -13.70 12.44 26.83
C SER A 71 -14.82 11.41 26.67
N THR A 72 -15.37 11.29 25.46
CA THR A 72 -16.43 10.34 25.13
C THR A 72 -16.06 9.51 23.89
N VAL A 73 -16.78 8.40 23.67
CA VAL A 73 -16.59 7.53 22.50
C VAL A 73 -16.97 8.25 21.20
N GLU A 74 -17.96 9.13 21.25
CA GLU A 74 -18.41 9.93 20.11
C GLU A 74 -17.32 10.93 19.69
N ASP A 75 -16.70 11.63 20.64
CA ASP A 75 -15.56 12.52 20.38
C ASP A 75 -14.36 11.77 19.79
N ALA A 76 -14.12 10.53 20.24
CA ALA A 76 -13.05 9.69 19.72
C ALA A 76 -13.29 9.29 18.26
N MET A 77 -14.54 9.01 17.87
CA MET A 77 -14.89 8.68 16.49
C MET A 77 -14.73 9.89 15.55
N GLU A 78 -15.17 11.07 15.99
CA GLU A 78 -14.98 12.31 15.24
C GLU A 78 -13.50 12.67 15.09
N LEU A 79 -12.73 12.46 16.16
CA LEU A 79 -11.29 12.61 16.15
C LEU A 79 -10.62 11.70 15.10
N VAL A 80 -10.92 10.40 15.13
CA VAL A 80 -10.38 9.43 14.17
C VAL A 80 -10.74 9.80 12.74
N SER A 81 -11.98 10.24 12.51
CA SER A 81 -12.43 10.73 11.20
C SER A 81 -11.60 11.92 10.73
N THR A 82 -11.36 12.89 11.61
CA THR A 82 -10.55 14.07 11.33
C THR A 82 -9.10 13.71 11.03
N MET A 83 -8.49 12.84 11.84
CA MET A 83 -7.14 12.33 11.59
C MET A 83 -7.06 11.65 10.22
N ASN A 84 -8.03 10.79 9.90
CA ASN A 84 -8.07 10.10 8.61
C ASN A 84 -8.17 11.10 7.44
N ALA A 85 -8.97 12.15 7.57
CA ALA A 85 -9.08 13.20 6.55
C ALA A 85 -7.74 13.95 6.34
N VAL A 86 -7.04 14.29 7.43
CA VAL A 86 -5.72 14.93 7.37
C VAL A 86 -4.69 14.02 6.71
N PHE A 87 -4.58 12.76 7.14
CA PHE A 87 -3.65 11.81 6.54
C PHE A 87 -3.98 11.52 5.08
N SER A 88 -5.26 11.43 4.71
CA SER A 88 -5.66 11.25 3.31
C SER A 88 -5.26 12.44 2.43
N CYS A 89 -5.32 13.66 2.97
CA CYS A 89 -4.85 14.86 2.28
C CYS A 89 -3.33 14.81 2.08
N PHE A 90 -2.58 14.44 3.13
CA PHE A 90 -1.13 14.24 3.02
C PHE A 90 -0.77 13.15 2.01
N ASP A 91 -1.45 12.01 2.04
CA ASP A 91 -1.22 10.90 1.11
C ASP A 91 -1.44 11.37 -0.35
N SER A 92 -2.48 12.15 -0.61
CA SER A 92 -2.75 12.72 -1.94
C SER A 92 -1.65 13.70 -2.41
N LEU A 93 -1.13 14.52 -1.49
CA LEU A 93 -0.02 15.42 -1.79
C LEU A 93 1.28 14.63 -2.03
N MET A 94 1.56 13.61 -1.22
CA MET A 94 2.74 12.75 -1.36
C MET A 94 2.75 12.02 -2.70
N ASP A 95 1.60 11.51 -3.14
CA ASP A 95 1.44 10.87 -4.45
C ASP A 95 1.77 11.84 -5.60
N THR A 96 1.38 13.12 -5.48
CA THR A 96 1.65 14.15 -6.49
C THR A 96 3.14 14.47 -6.60
N PHE A 97 3.86 14.49 -5.48
CA PHE A 97 5.29 14.79 -5.42
C PHE A 97 6.18 13.55 -5.45
N ASN A 98 5.60 12.35 -5.64
CA ASN A 98 6.29 11.06 -5.63
C ASN A 98 7.16 10.86 -4.37
N LEU A 99 6.66 11.31 -3.21
CA LEU A 99 7.29 11.16 -1.91
C LEU A 99 7.00 9.78 -1.32
N TYR A 100 7.94 9.23 -0.54
CA TYR A 100 7.74 7.95 0.13
C TYR A 100 7.33 8.15 1.60
N LYS A 101 6.17 7.59 1.96
CA LYS A 101 5.69 7.50 3.35
C LYS A 101 6.41 6.37 4.06
N VAL A 102 7.12 6.70 5.14
CA VAL A 102 7.79 5.70 5.99
C VAL A 102 6.81 5.24 7.06
N ASN A 103 6.51 3.94 7.10
CA ASN A 103 5.77 3.32 8.19
C ASN A 103 6.74 2.92 9.30
N LEU A 104 6.65 3.57 10.46
CA LEU A 104 7.43 3.21 11.63
C LEU A 104 6.73 2.03 12.34
N PRO A 105 7.39 0.87 12.53
CA PRO A 105 6.87 -0.16 13.40
C PRO A 105 7.02 0.32 14.85
N ASP A 106 5.89 0.53 15.51
CA ASP A 106 5.73 0.90 16.92
C ASP A 106 6.27 2.30 17.33
N LEU A 107 5.35 3.28 17.33
CA LEU A 107 5.28 4.34 18.34
C LEU A 107 3.90 4.26 19.02
#